data_AF-A0A9D6YYI8-F1
#
_entry.id   AF-A0A9D6YYI8-F1
#
_cell.length_a   1.000
_cell.length_b   1.000
_cell.length_c   1.000
_cell.angle_alpha   90.00
_cell.angle_beta   90.00
_cell.angle_gamma   90.00
#
_symmetry.space_group_name_H-M   'P 1'
#
loop_
_entity.id
_entity.type
_entity.pdbx_description
1 polymer ?
#
loop_
_entity_poly.entity_id
_entity_poly.type
_entity_poly.pdbx_seq_one_letter_code
_entity_poly.pdbx_strand_id
1 'polypeptide(L)' 'MQDHVYPSIYFSYFFFALMAGGALYFFVKSLKSGYLGRNSEEPKHRMLEDDEQGGIR' A
#
# COMPACT_ATOMS: atom_id res chain seq x y z
N MET A 1 -40.68 11.53 -15.60
CA MET A 1 -39.24 11.82 -15.48
C MET A 1 -38.63 10.63 -14.77
N GLN A 2 -37.95 9.73 -15.50
CA GLN A 2 -37.19 8.65 -14.87
C GLN A 2 -35.85 9.23 -14.45
N ASP A 3 -35.61 9.34 -13.15
CA ASP A 3 -34.32 9.80 -12.62
C ASP A 3 -33.24 8.74 -12.88
N HIS A 4 -32.69 8.77 -14.09
CA HIS A 4 -31.52 7.97 -14.48
C HIS A 4 -30.26 8.34 -13.68
N VAL A 5 -30.31 9.40 -12.88
CA VAL A 5 -29.24 9.86 -11.98
C VAL A 5 -29.18 9.01 -10.71
N TYR A 6 -30.30 8.44 -10.28
CA TYR A 6 -30.37 7.69 -9.01
C TYR A 6 -29.46 6.44 -9.00
N PRO A 7 -29.47 5.59 -10.06
CA PRO A 7 -28.58 4.44 -10.13
C PRO A 7 -27.09 4.80 -10.18
N SER A 8 -26.73 5.88 -10.89
CA SER A 8 -25.33 6.30 -11.00
C SER A 8 -24.79 6.81 -9.68
N ILE A 9 -25.59 7.56 -8.91
CA ILE A 9 -25.22 8.04 -7.57
C ILE A 9 -24.93 6.86 -6.62
N TYR A 10 -25.79 5.84 -6.57
CA TYR A 10 -25.54 4.67 -5.73
C TYR A 10 -24.31 3.88 -6.16
N PHE A 11 -24.08 3.74 -7.47
CA PHE A 11 -22.87 3.11 -7.98
C PHE A 11 -21.62 3.90 -7.57
N SER A 12 -21.65 5.24 -7.64
CA SER A 12 -20.55 6.09 -7.19
C SER A 12 -20.25 5.91 -5.70
N TYR A 13 -21.27 5.84 -4.84
CA TYR A 13 -21.08 5.59 -3.41
C TYR A 13 -20.50 4.20 -3.15
N PHE A 14 -20.99 3.18 -3.85
CA PHE A 14 -20.45 1.82 -3.74
C PHE A 14 -18.99 1.74 -4.21
N PHE A 15 -18.68 2.33 -5.36
CA PHE A 15 -17.33 2.37 -5.90
C PHE A 15 -16.38 3.14 -4.98
N PHE A 16 -16.83 4.26 -4.42
CA PHE A 16 -16.09 5.01 -3.42
C PHE A 16 -15.79 4.15 -2.18
N ALA A 17 -16.79 3.43 -1.65
CA ALA A 17 -16.59 2.54 -0.51
C ALA A 17 -15.58 1.42 -0.81
N LEU A 18 -15.61 0.84 -2.01
CA LEU A 18 -14.62 -0.14 -2.45
C LEU A 18 -13.20 0.44 -2.50
N MET A 19 -13.03 1.64 -3.08
CA MET A 19 -11.74 2.30 -3.15
C MET A 19 -11.21 2.70 -1.77
N ALA A 20 -12.07 3.27 -0.91
CA ALA A 20 -11.72 3.65 0.45
C ALA A 20 -11.35 2.42 1.30
N GLY A 21 -12.11 1.34 1.18
CA GLY A 21 -11.82 0.07 1.85
C GLY A 21 -10.51 -0.54 1.38
N GLY A 22 -10.25 -0.54 0.06
CA GLY A 22 -8.99 -1.00 -0.52
C GLY A 22 -7.81 -0.17 -0.03
N ALA A 23 -7.92 1.16 -0.07
CA ALA A 23 -6.88 2.07 0.41
C ALA A 23 -6.59 1.83 1.90
N LEU A 24 -7.62 1.71 2.73
CA LEU A 24 -7.46 1.43 4.16
C LEU A 24 -6.80 0.06 4.40
N TYR A 25 -7.22 -0.98 3.66
CA TYR A 25 -6.61 -2.30 3.74
C TYR A 25 -5.13 -2.27 3.39
N PHE A 26 -4.75 -1.62 2.27
CA PHE A 26 -3.35 -1.51 1.86
C PHE A 26 -2.54 -0.65 2.83
N PHE A 27 -3.13 0.41 3.38
CA PHE A 27 -2.50 1.27 4.36
C PHE A 27 -2.23 0.54 5.69
N VAL A 28 -3.21 -0.20 6.20
CA VAL A 28 -3.02 -1.04 7.40
C VAL A 28 -2.00 -2.15 7.11
N LYS A 29 -2.07 -2.77 5.93
CA LYS A 29 -1.10 -3.78 5.51
C LYS A 29 0.31 -3.19 5.40
N SER A 30 0.51 -1.99 4.87
CA SER A 30 1.82 -1.35 4.76
C SER A 30 2.40 -0.98 6.12
N LEU A 31 1.56 -0.51 7.05
CA LEU A 31 1.95 -0.30 8.43
C LEU A 31 2.41 -1.60 9.10
N LYS A 32 1.64 -2.69 8.97
CA LYS A 32 2.00 -4.00 9.53
C LYS A 32 3.20 -4.65 8.84
N SER A 33 3.38 -4.42 7.54
CA SER A 33 4.47 -4.98 6.74
C SER A 33 5.82 -4.28 6.97
N GLY A 34 5.90 -3.36 7.93
CA GLY A 34 7.17 -2.86 8.41
C GLY A 34 7.63 -1.53 7.83
N TYR A 35 6.74 -0.72 7.24
CA TYR A 35 7.11 0.66 6.87
C TYR A 35 7.58 1.48 8.08
N LEU A 36 7.09 1.17 9.29
CA LEU A 36 7.53 1.75 10.57
C LEU A 36 8.30 0.76 11.47
N GLY A 37 8.53 -0.48 11.00
CA GLY A 37 9.17 -1.53 11.79
C GLY A 37 10.69 -1.45 11.72
N ARG A 38 11.38 -1.93 12.76
CA ARG A 38 12.85 -1.97 12.87
C ARG A 38 13.56 -2.75 11.74
N ASN A 39 12.79 -3.43 10.88
CA ASN A 39 13.24 -4.16 9.70
C ASN A 39 13.11 -3.36 8.39
N SER A 40 12.62 -2.12 8.42
CA SER A 40 12.60 -1.24 7.23
C SER A 40 14.02 -0.91 6.74
N GLU A 41 15.01 -1.05 7.63
CA GLU A 41 16.43 -0.86 7.33
C GLU A 41 17.13 -2.15 6.85
N GLU A 42 16.52 -3.34 7.00
CA GLU A 42 17.10 -4.62 6.54
C GLU A 42 17.44 -4.64 5.04
N PRO A 43 16.62 -4.06 4.13
CA PRO A 43 16.99 -4.00 2.71
C PRO A 43 18.24 -3.13 2.49
N LYS A 44 18.40 -2.05 3.27
CA LYS A 44 19.54 -1.13 3.15
C LYS A 44 20.81 -1.71 3.76
N HIS A 45 20.69 -2.42 4.89
CA HIS A 45 21.81 -3.15 5.48
C HIS A 45 22.27 -4.31 4.60
N ARG A 46 21.35 -5.04 3.99
CA ARG A 46 21.70 -6.10 3.03
C ARG A 46 22.48 -5.57 1.82
N MET A 47 22.14 -4.39 1.30
CA MET A 47 22.91 -3.76 0.22
C MET A 47 24.29 -3.29 0.67
N LEU A 48 24.43 -2.78 1.90
CA LEU A 48 25.72 -2.39 2.48
C LEU A 48 26.65 -3.59 2.72
N GLU A 49 26.10 -4.71 3.20
CA GLU A 49 26.85 -5.97 3.39
C GLU A 49 27.31 -6.58 2.06
N ASP A 50 26.48 -6.52 1.01
CA ASP A 50 26.86 -6.98 -0.34
C ASP A 50 27.99 -6.11 -0.94
N ASP A 51 27.96 -4.78 -0.72
CA ASP A 51 29.02 -3.87 -1.17
C ASP A 51 30.34 -4.07 -0.37
N GLU A 52 30.26 -4.27 0.95
CA GLU A 52 31.44 -4.57 1.78
C GLU A 52 32.05 -5.94 1.45
N GLN A 53 31.22 -6.95 1.16
CA GLN A 53 31.67 -8.32 0.89
C GLN A 53 32.11 -8.51 -0.58
N GLY A 54 31.62 -7.68 -1.50
CA GLY A 54 32.06 -7.62 -2.90
C GLY A 54 33.37 -6.85 -3.14
N GLY A 55 33.90 -6.15 -2.12
CA GLY A 55 35.11 -5.31 -2.22
C GLY A 55 36.45 -5.99 -1.93
N ILE A 56 36.47 -7.30 -1.63
CA ILE A 56 37.71 -8.06 -1.38
C ILE A 56 37.74 -9.31 -2.26
N ARG A 57 37.90 -9.11 -3.58
CA ARG A 57 38.47 -10.11 -4.49
C ARG A 57 39.25 -9.43 -5.60
#